data_AF-A0A812ZFD6-F1
#
_entry.id   AF-A0A812ZFD6-F1
#
_cell.length_a   1.000
_cell.length_b   1.000
_cell.length_c   1.000
_cell.angle_alpha   90.00
_cell.angle_beta   90.00
_cell.angle_gamma   90.00
#
_symmetry.space_group_name_H-M   'P 1'
#
loop_
_entity.id
_entity.type
_entity.pdbx_description
1 polymer ?
#
loop_
_entity_poly.entity_id
_entity_poly.type
_entity_poly.pdbx_seq_one_letter_code
_entity_poly.pdbx_strand_id
1 'polypeptide(L)'
;MVLSHKQRTRQLQDVEQLYARVSQHIVRYVSTQPSDYFISDKTECIREAQIRATQRGVRVYPGADPNLDSLLLPRERRVLSDLLCVYRKKHRSDPYQDKNLVIHLGDSSERQCWSAASGRVPTFRATGGLLWSVPRSRWMTARERLAALGLPVTDETAAAMGVPKFPCLDVRRAQHVAGNSFHFSTVSVVQLVALLSFAKIEC
;
A
#
# COMPACT_ATOMS: atom_id res chain seq x y z
N MET A 1 20.25 -8.25 6.36
CA MET A 1 21.70 -8.52 6.37
C MET A 1 22.23 -8.07 7.72
N VAL A 2 22.19 -8.95 8.72
CA VAL A 2 22.92 -8.75 9.97
C VAL A 2 24.39 -8.87 9.58
N LEU A 3 25.13 -7.77 9.77
CA LEU A 3 26.51 -7.62 9.34
C LEU A 3 27.39 -8.73 9.95
N SER A 4 28.38 -9.17 9.17
CA SER A 4 29.46 -10.06 9.57
C SER A 4 30.34 -9.38 10.63
N HIS A 5 29.84 -9.22 11.85
CA HIS A 5 30.68 -8.75 12.93
C HIS A 5 31.70 -9.85 13.26
N LYS A 6 32.99 -9.51 13.28
CA LYS A 6 34.08 -10.39 13.76
C LYS A 6 33.99 -10.73 15.26
N GLN A 7 32.93 -10.28 15.93
CA GLN A 7 32.72 -10.44 17.36
C GLN A 7 31.79 -11.63 17.60
N ARG A 8 32.12 -12.45 18.59
CA ARG A 8 31.26 -13.56 19.00
C ARG A 8 30.02 -13.00 19.71
N THR A 9 28.85 -13.46 19.29
CA THR A 9 27.55 -13.11 19.89
C THR A 9 26.89 -14.37 20.42
N ARG A 10 26.11 -14.23 21.51
CA ARG A 10 25.20 -15.29 21.99
C ARG A 10 23.76 -14.86 21.78
N GLN A 11 22.89 -15.83 21.51
CA GLN A 11 21.45 -15.59 21.41
C GLN A 11 20.86 -15.48 22.83
N LEU A 12 20.20 -14.37 23.13
CA LEU A 12 19.53 -14.10 24.41
C LEU A 12 18.07 -14.55 24.43
N GLN A 13 17.41 -14.54 23.27
CA GLN A 13 15.98 -14.83 23.12
C GLN A 13 15.77 -15.70 21.89
N ASP A 14 14.80 -16.62 21.96
CA ASP A 14 14.31 -17.34 20.78
C ASP A 14 13.72 -16.33 19.78
N VAL A 15 14.31 -16.25 18.60
CA VAL A 15 13.95 -15.29 17.55
C VAL A 15 12.52 -15.52 17.04
N GLU A 16 12.13 -16.78 16.87
CA GLU A 16 10.82 -17.15 16.36
C GLU A 16 9.73 -16.83 17.38
N GLN A 17 10.00 -17.15 18.66
CA GLN A 17 9.07 -16.85 19.74
C GLN A 17 8.90 -15.34 19.93
N LEU A 18 9.99 -14.56 19.88
CA LEU A 18 9.92 -13.10 20.01
C LEU A 18 9.17 -12.48 18.82
N TYR A 19 9.47 -12.92 17.60
CA TYR A 19 8.76 -12.47 16.40
C TYR A 19 7.25 -12.77 16.46
N ALA A 20 6.88 -13.98 16.90
CA ALA A 20 5.48 -14.37 17.06
C ALA A 20 4.76 -13.49 18.10
N ARG A 21 5.39 -13.21 19.24
CA ARG A 21 4.85 -12.33 20.28
C ARG A 21 4.63 -10.90 19.80
N VAL A 22 5.61 -10.32 19.12
CA VAL A 22 5.50 -8.95 18.55
C VAL A 22 4.42 -8.90 17.47
N SER A 23 4.37 -9.90 16.60
CA SER A 23 3.35 -9.98 15.53
C SER A 23 1.93 -10.08 16.10
N GLN A 24 1.72 -10.93 17.10
CA GLN A 24 0.43 -11.04 17.79
C GLN A 24 0.03 -9.74 18.47
N HIS A 25 0.99 -9.04 19.09
CA HIS A 25 0.75 -7.73 19.69
C HIS A 25 0.28 -6.73 18.63
N ILE A 26 1.00 -6.61 17.50
CA ILE A 26 0.61 -5.71 16.41
C ILE A 26 -0.79 -6.03 15.89
N VAL A 27 -1.10 -7.29 15.62
CA VAL A 27 -2.44 -7.72 15.15
C VAL A 27 -3.55 -7.35 16.14
N ARG A 28 -3.26 -7.37 17.44
CA ARG A 28 -4.25 -7.04 18.49
C ARG A 28 -4.54 -5.54 18.59
N TYR A 29 -3.54 -4.69 18.38
CA TYR A 29 -3.66 -3.25 18.62
C TYR A 29 -3.77 -2.41 17.35
N VAL A 30 -3.37 -2.94 16.20
CA VAL A 30 -3.40 -2.22 14.92
C VAL A 30 -4.45 -2.86 14.02
N SER A 31 -5.54 -2.12 13.80
CA SER A 31 -6.54 -2.46 12.79
C SER A 31 -6.55 -1.33 11.76
N THR A 32 -6.07 -1.64 10.56
CA THR A 32 -6.19 -0.74 9.40
C THR A 32 -6.98 -1.44 8.32
N GLN A 33 -7.76 -0.66 7.58
CA GLN A 33 -8.55 -1.10 6.45
C GLN A 33 -8.06 -0.41 5.18
N PRO A 34 -8.31 -0.97 3.99
CA PRO A 34 -7.92 -0.35 2.73
C PRO A 34 -8.36 1.11 2.60
N SER A 35 -9.55 1.45 3.12
CA SER A 35 -10.08 2.81 3.09
C SER A 35 -9.27 3.83 3.90
N ASP A 36 -8.58 3.42 4.96
CA ASP A 36 -7.78 4.31 5.83
C ASP A 36 -6.57 4.90 5.10
N TYR A 37 -6.10 4.22 4.05
CA TYR A 37 -4.96 4.69 3.26
C TYR A 37 -5.32 5.75 2.23
N PHE A 38 -6.60 6.04 1.99
CA PHE A 38 -7.05 7.02 1.00
C PHE A 38 -7.04 8.45 1.56
N ILE A 39 -5.85 8.95 1.87
CA ILE A 39 -5.60 10.21 2.57
C ILE A 39 -5.31 11.40 1.64
N SER A 40 -5.19 11.18 0.32
CA SER A 40 -4.84 12.28 -0.59
C SER A 40 -5.99 13.25 -0.79
N ASP A 41 -5.66 14.54 -0.80
CA ASP A 41 -6.62 15.60 -1.10
C ASP A 41 -6.98 15.65 -2.59
N LYS A 42 -7.96 16.48 -2.94
CA LYS A 42 -8.43 16.65 -4.32
C LYS A 42 -7.33 17.16 -5.24
N THR A 43 -6.45 18.04 -4.76
CA THR A 43 -5.36 18.63 -5.54
C THR A 43 -4.31 17.58 -5.91
N GLU A 44 -3.93 16.73 -4.97
CA GLU A 44 -3.03 15.59 -5.20
C GLU A 44 -3.62 14.60 -6.19
N CYS A 45 -4.91 14.27 -6.04
CA CYS A 45 -5.62 13.38 -6.96
C CYS A 45 -5.64 13.95 -8.39
N ILE A 46 -5.95 15.24 -8.56
CA ILE A 46 -5.95 15.90 -9.88
C ILE A 46 -4.55 15.92 -10.49
N ARG A 47 -3.51 16.22 -9.70
CA ARG A 47 -2.11 16.23 -10.16
C ARG A 47 -1.71 14.88 -10.72
N GLU A 48 -2.04 13.78 -10.04
CA GLU A 48 -1.75 12.44 -10.55
C GLU A 48 -2.58 12.07 -11.77
N ALA A 49 -3.85 12.45 -11.79
CA ALA A 49 -4.71 12.26 -12.96
C ALA A 49 -4.11 12.97 -14.19
N GLN A 50 -3.63 14.20 -14.04
CA GLN A 50 -2.98 14.96 -15.11
C GLN A 50 -1.70 14.30 -15.63
N ILE A 51 -0.83 13.82 -14.72
CA ILE A 51 0.40 13.08 -15.11
C ILE A 51 0.02 11.84 -15.93
N ARG A 52 -0.97 11.06 -15.47
CA ARG A 52 -1.40 9.84 -16.14
C ARG A 52 -2.09 10.13 -17.48
N ALA A 53 -2.90 11.17 -17.54
CA ALA A 53 -3.57 11.59 -18.76
C ALA A 53 -2.56 12.05 -19.81
N THR A 54 -1.54 12.81 -19.41
CA THR A 54 -0.42 13.20 -20.27
C THR A 54 0.30 11.97 -20.83
N GLN A 55 0.59 10.97 -19.99
CA GLN A 55 1.18 9.69 -20.44
C GLN A 55 0.30 8.93 -21.44
N ARG A 56 -1.02 9.13 -21.38
CA ARG A 56 -2.02 8.47 -22.24
C ARG A 56 -2.43 9.32 -23.44
N GLY A 57 -1.92 10.55 -23.58
CA GLY A 57 -2.34 11.48 -24.63
C GLY A 57 -3.78 11.99 -24.47
N VAL A 58 -4.34 11.95 -23.25
CA VAL A 58 -5.70 12.41 -22.95
C VAL A 58 -5.63 13.77 -22.25
N ARG A 59 -6.56 14.68 -22.56
CA ARG A 59 -6.69 15.97 -21.87
C ARG A 59 -7.57 15.81 -20.64
N VAL A 60 -7.11 16.30 -19.49
CA VAL A 60 -7.90 16.41 -18.25
C VAL A 60 -8.17 17.89 -17.98
N TYR A 61 -9.45 18.24 -17.81
CA TYR A 61 -9.84 19.60 -17.50
C TYR A 61 -9.70 19.88 -16.00
N PRO A 62 -9.07 21.00 -15.60
CA PRO A 62 -9.06 21.44 -14.21
C PRO A 62 -10.50 21.64 -13.72
N GLY A 63 -10.85 21.03 -12.57
CA GLY A 63 -12.19 21.14 -11.98
C GLY A 63 -13.14 19.97 -12.29
N ALA A 64 -12.75 19.03 -13.15
CA ALA A 64 -13.50 17.79 -13.32
C ALA A 64 -13.63 17.01 -11.98
N ASP A 65 -14.74 16.28 -11.86
CA ASP A 65 -14.99 15.35 -10.76
C ASP A 65 -13.80 14.38 -10.60
N PRO A 66 -13.41 14.00 -9.37
CA PRO A 66 -12.40 12.97 -9.14
C PRO A 66 -12.70 11.59 -9.74
N ASN A 67 -13.83 11.38 -10.42
CA ASN A 67 -14.04 10.17 -11.22
C ASN A 67 -13.01 10.06 -12.36
N LEU A 68 -12.07 9.12 -12.21
CA LEU A 68 -10.99 8.86 -13.16
C LEU A 68 -11.30 7.70 -14.13
N ASP A 69 -12.55 7.22 -14.19
CA ASP A 69 -12.96 6.13 -15.09
C ASP A 69 -12.61 6.44 -16.54
N SER A 70 -12.81 7.70 -16.93
CA SER A 70 -12.50 8.22 -18.27
C SER A 70 -11.04 7.98 -18.65
N LEU A 71 -10.13 7.96 -17.68
CA LEU A 71 -8.71 7.77 -17.90
C LEU A 71 -8.32 6.31 -18.04
N LEU A 72 -9.13 5.34 -17.62
CA LEU A 72 -8.82 3.90 -17.70
C LEU A 72 -8.65 3.43 -19.16
N LEU A 73 -7.61 2.61 -19.39
CA LEU A 73 -7.39 1.95 -20.68
C LEU A 73 -8.49 0.91 -20.95
N PRO A 74 -8.76 0.55 -22.21
CA PRO A 74 -9.77 -0.46 -22.55
C PRO A 74 -9.57 -1.80 -21.81
N ARG A 75 -8.31 -2.25 -21.68
CA ARG A 75 -7.97 -3.45 -20.90
C ARG A 75 -8.33 -3.30 -19.42
N GLU A 76 -7.98 -2.17 -18.81
CA GLU A 76 -8.23 -1.89 -17.39
C GLU A 76 -9.74 -1.86 -17.11
N ARG A 77 -10.52 -1.23 -17.99
CA ARG A 77 -12.00 -1.20 -17.91
C ARG A 77 -12.62 -2.59 -18.00
N ARG A 78 -12.11 -3.45 -18.90
CA ARG A 78 -12.57 -4.84 -19.03
C ARG A 78 -12.32 -5.61 -17.74
N VAL A 79 -11.08 -5.56 -17.21
CA VAL A 79 -10.72 -6.22 -15.94
C VAL A 79 -11.59 -5.73 -14.79
N LEU A 80 -11.82 -4.41 -14.69
CA LEU A 80 -12.70 -3.82 -13.69
C LEU A 80 -14.12 -4.38 -13.82
N SER A 81 -14.71 -4.33 -15.02
CA SER A 81 -16.07 -4.84 -15.28
C SER A 81 -16.24 -6.31 -14.91
N ASP A 82 -15.29 -7.16 -15.33
CA ASP A 82 -15.30 -8.60 -15.03
C ASP A 82 -15.28 -8.83 -13.52
N LEU A 83 -14.37 -8.15 -12.81
CA LEU A 83 -14.25 -8.28 -11.37
C LEU A 83 -15.48 -7.75 -10.64
N LEU A 84 -16.07 -6.63 -11.06
CA LEU A 84 -17.34 -6.15 -10.48
C LEU A 84 -18.47 -7.16 -10.66
N CYS A 85 -18.52 -7.88 -11.79
CA CYS A 85 -19.46 -8.99 -12.00
C CYS A 85 -19.21 -10.14 -11.03
N VAL A 86 -17.95 -10.57 -10.86
CA VAL A 86 -17.57 -11.61 -9.90
C VAL A 86 -17.90 -11.18 -8.47
N TYR A 87 -17.64 -9.93 -8.10
CA TYR A 87 -17.92 -9.41 -6.77
C TYR A 87 -19.40 -9.51 -6.44
N ARG A 88 -20.28 -9.02 -7.32
CA ARG A 88 -21.75 -9.09 -7.14
C ARG A 88 -22.23 -10.53 -6.98
N LYS A 89 -21.70 -11.46 -7.80
CA LYS A 89 -22.04 -12.88 -7.69
C LYS A 89 -21.62 -13.49 -6.35
N LYS A 90 -20.42 -13.15 -5.86
CA LYS A 90 -19.83 -13.74 -4.65
C LYS A 90 -20.38 -13.13 -3.36
N HIS A 91 -20.49 -11.81 -3.29
CA HIS A 91 -20.83 -11.08 -2.06
C HIS A 91 -22.30 -10.66 -1.99
N ARG A 92 -23.05 -10.77 -3.09
CA ARG A 92 -24.47 -10.37 -3.19
C ARG A 92 -24.73 -8.93 -2.74
N SER A 93 -23.74 -8.07 -2.90
CA SER A 93 -23.77 -6.65 -2.52
C SER A 93 -23.28 -5.78 -3.68
N ASP A 94 -23.62 -4.50 -3.63
CA ASP A 94 -23.13 -3.53 -4.60
C ASP A 94 -21.66 -3.17 -4.31
N PRO A 95 -20.71 -3.42 -5.24
CA PRO A 95 -19.29 -3.10 -5.03
C PRO A 95 -19.01 -1.61 -4.78
N TYR A 96 -19.90 -0.70 -5.18
CA TYR A 96 -19.75 0.74 -4.89
C TYR A 96 -20.07 1.10 -3.44
N GLN A 97 -20.75 0.23 -2.69
CA GLN A 97 -21.03 0.44 -1.27
C GLN A 97 -19.89 -0.06 -0.36
N ASP A 98 -19.00 -0.91 -0.88
CA ASP A 98 -17.84 -1.41 -0.14
C ASP A 98 -16.69 -0.40 -0.17
N LYS A 99 -16.61 0.41 0.88
CA LYS A 99 -15.57 1.44 1.08
C LYS A 99 -14.14 0.89 1.01
N ASN A 100 -13.96 -0.41 1.26
CA ASN A 100 -12.68 -1.10 1.32
C ASN A 100 -12.35 -1.86 0.04
N LEU A 101 -13.21 -1.83 -0.98
CA LEU A 101 -12.95 -2.52 -2.25
C LEU A 101 -11.87 -1.81 -3.06
N VAL A 102 -10.72 -2.47 -3.18
CA VAL A 102 -9.56 -2.06 -3.96
C VAL A 102 -9.16 -3.20 -4.89
N ILE A 103 -9.01 -2.89 -6.17
CA ILE A 103 -8.76 -3.86 -7.24
C ILE A 103 -7.45 -3.52 -7.94
N HIS A 104 -6.56 -4.50 -8.10
CA HIS A 104 -5.34 -4.32 -8.88
C HIS A 104 -5.63 -4.56 -10.39
N LEU A 105 -5.74 -3.47 -11.16
CA LEU A 105 -6.04 -3.51 -12.60
C LEU A 105 -4.85 -3.92 -13.49
N GLY A 106 -3.67 -4.13 -12.88
CA GLY A 106 -2.50 -4.65 -13.59
C GLY A 106 -2.64 -6.13 -13.98
N ASP A 107 -3.44 -6.90 -13.25
CA ASP A 107 -3.63 -8.35 -13.49
C ASP A 107 -4.75 -8.68 -14.48
N SER A 108 -4.91 -9.98 -14.78
CA SER A 108 -6.12 -10.52 -15.38
C SER A 108 -7.25 -10.64 -14.34
N SER A 109 -8.50 -10.63 -14.81
CA SER A 109 -9.68 -10.84 -13.97
C SER A 109 -9.70 -12.24 -13.33
N GLU A 110 -9.01 -13.22 -13.91
CA GLU A 110 -8.89 -14.59 -13.39
C GLU A 110 -8.11 -14.66 -12.06
N ARG A 111 -7.07 -13.84 -11.90
CA ARG A 111 -6.22 -13.85 -10.68
C ARG A 111 -6.89 -13.22 -9.46
N GLN A 112 -7.94 -12.41 -9.69
CA GLN A 112 -8.72 -11.75 -8.63
C GLN A 112 -7.84 -11.06 -7.56
N CYS A 113 -6.88 -10.25 -7.99
CA CYS A 113 -6.01 -9.51 -7.07
C CYS A 113 -6.75 -8.27 -6.53
N TRP A 114 -7.49 -8.46 -5.45
CA TRP A 114 -8.37 -7.45 -4.84
C TRP A 114 -8.50 -7.62 -3.33
N SER A 115 -8.99 -6.57 -2.66
CA SER A 115 -9.22 -6.60 -1.21
C SER A 115 -10.46 -7.39 -0.79
N ALA A 116 -11.42 -7.65 -1.70
CA ALA A 116 -12.65 -8.37 -1.38
C ALA A 116 -12.42 -9.77 -0.75
N ALA A 117 -11.30 -10.41 -1.09
CA ALA A 117 -10.97 -11.74 -0.58
C ALA A 117 -10.27 -11.71 0.78
N SER A 118 -9.51 -10.66 1.10
CA SER A 118 -8.59 -10.63 2.25
C SER A 118 -8.88 -9.52 3.25
N GLY A 119 -9.69 -8.53 2.88
CA GLY A 119 -9.82 -7.27 3.61
C GLY A 119 -8.56 -6.41 3.58
N ARG A 120 -7.58 -6.69 2.71
CA ARG A 120 -6.27 -6.02 2.67
C ARG A 120 -6.02 -5.35 1.31
N VAL A 121 -5.21 -4.30 1.31
CA VAL A 121 -4.75 -3.68 0.05
C VAL A 121 -3.96 -4.72 -0.76
N PRO A 122 -4.23 -4.87 -2.08
CA PRO A 122 -3.44 -5.77 -2.92
C PRO A 122 -1.95 -5.45 -2.89
N THR A 123 -1.11 -6.48 -2.87
CA THR A 123 0.35 -6.34 -2.83
C THR A 123 0.87 -5.51 -4.00
N PHE A 124 1.77 -4.58 -3.70
CA PHE A 124 2.37 -3.71 -4.72
C PHE A 124 3.32 -4.49 -5.61
N ARG A 125 3.46 -4.04 -6.85
CA ARG A 125 4.30 -4.72 -7.84
C ARG A 125 5.19 -3.73 -8.54
N ALA A 126 6.40 -4.18 -8.87
CA ALA A 126 7.37 -3.42 -9.65
C ALA A 126 6.80 -2.96 -11.02
N THR A 127 5.88 -3.72 -11.61
CA THR A 127 5.27 -3.40 -12.91
C THR A 127 4.29 -2.22 -12.88
N GLY A 128 3.99 -1.65 -11.69
CA GLY A 128 3.32 -0.34 -11.60
C GLY A 128 1.83 -0.33 -11.97
N GLY A 129 1.08 -1.39 -11.65
CA GLY A 129 -0.37 -1.44 -11.89
C GLY A 129 -1.19 -0.40 -11.10
N LEU A 130 -2.42 -0.17 -11.55
CA LEU A 130 -3.38 0.70 -10.86
C LEU A 130 -4.09 -0.09 -9.75
N LEU A 131 -4.09 0.45 -8.54
CA LEU A 131 -4.87 -0.05 -7.41
C LEU A 131 -6.13 0.80 -7.33
N TRP A 132 -7.20 0.30 -7.91
CA TRP A 132 -8.44 1.03 -8.15
C TRP A 132 -9.41 0.88 -6.98
N SER A 133 -9.83 2.00 -6.39
CA SER A 133 -10.93 2.04 -5.43
C SER A 133 -12.24 2.21 -6.19
N VAL A 134 -13.07 1.18 -6.15
CA VAL A 134 -14.42 1.20 -6.74
C VAL A 134 -15.30 2.32 -6.16
N PRO A 135 -15.49 2.43 -4.83
CA PRO A 135 -16.38 3.44 -4.25
C PRO A 135 -15.93 4.88 -4.53
N ARG A 136 -14.62 5.10 -4.75
CA ARG A 136 -14.05 6.43 -5.02
C ARG A 136 -13.85 6.71 -6.51
N SER A 137 -14.08 5.73 -7.37
CA SER A 137 -13.84 5.80 -8.82
C SER A 137 -12.46 6.41 -9.18
N ARG A 138 -11.42 6.02 -8.44
CA ARG A 138 -10.04 6.46 -8.69
C ARG A 138 -9.02 5.43 -8.22
N TRP A 139 -7.77 5.54 -8.71
CA TRP A 139 -6.67 4.75 -8.17
C TRP A 139 -6.07 5.36 -6.89
N MET A 140 -5.36 4.53 -6.13
CA MET A 140 -4.50 4.96 -5.03
C MET A 140 -3.35 5.81 -5.55
N THR A 141 -3.21 7.00 -4.98
CA THR A 141 -2.11 7.91 -5.27
C THR A 141 -0.77 7.35 -4.77
N ALA A 142 0.34 7.92 -5.23
CA ALA A 142 1.66 7.59 -4.76
C ALA A 142 1.83 7.85 -3.25
N ARG A 143 1.25 8.93 -2.72
CA ARG A 143 1.24 9.22 -1.28
C ARG A 143 0.50 8.14 -0.50
N GLU A 144 -0.66 7.73 -0.98
CA GLU A 144 -1.49 6.67 -0.36
C GLU A 144 -0.80 5.30 -0.41
N ARG A 145 -0.07 5.01 -1.51
CA ARG A 145 0.78 3.82 -1.59
C ARG A 145 1.90 3.85 -0.56
N LEU A 146 2.60 4.98 -0.41
CA LEU A 146 3.66 5.11 0.60
C LEU A 146 3.09 5.00 2.03
N ALA A 147 1.90 5.57 2.29
CA ALA A 147 1.18 5.39 3.55
C ALA A 147 0.91 3.91 3.84
N ALA A 148 0.45 3.16 2.84
CA ALA A 148 0.19 1.72 2.94
C ALA A 148 1.45 0.86 3.12
N LEU A 149 2.65 1.44 2.99
CA LEU A 149 3.92 0.79 3.36
C LEU A 149 4.39 1.21 4.76
N GLY A 150 3.60 1.98 5.50
CA GLY A 150 3.94 2.48 6.83
C GLY A 150 4.92 3.64 6.84
N LEU A 151 5.04 4.39 5.73
CA LEU A 151 5.86 5.60 5.71
C LEU A 151 5.11 6.81 6.31
N PRO A 152 5.80 7.72 7.02
CA PRO A 152 5.20 8.88 7.68
C PRO A 152 4.89 9.99 6.67
N VAL A 153 3.85 9.81 5.86
CA VAL A 153 3.49 10.73 4.76
C VAL A 153 2.50 11.82 5.17
N THR A 154 2.07 11.83 6.42
CA THR A 154 1.26 12.90 7.03
C THR A 154 2.00 13.50 8.20
N ASP A 155 1.62 14.70 8.62
CA ASP A 155 2.28 15.38 9.74
C ASP A 155 1.96 14.66 11.06
N GLU A 156 0.74 14.11 11.19
CA GLU A 156 0.31 13.32 12.35
C GLU A 156 1.09 12.02 12.47
N THR A 157 1.26 11.29 11.36
CA THR A 157 2.03 10.04 11.34
C THR A 157 3.51 10.29 11.59
N ALA A 158 4.09 11.36 11.01
CA ALA A 158 5.46 11.78 11.26
C ALA A 158 5.71 12.14 12.73
N ALA A 159 4.82 12.96 13.31
CA ALA A 159 4.90 13.35 14.72
C ALA A 159 4.77 12.15 15.66
N ALA A 160 3.81 11.25 15.41
CA ALA A 160 3.62 10.04 16.20
C ALA A 160 4.82 9.09 16.15
N MET A 161 5.51 9.04 15.01
CA MET A 161 6.73 8.24 14.83
C MET A 161 8.00 8.94 15.33
N GLY A 162 7.95 10.23 15.67
CA GLY A 162 9.13 11.00 16.09
C GLY A 162 10.16 11.19 14.97
N VAL A 163 9.71 11.23 13.71
CA VAL A 163 10.59 11.35 12.53
C VAL A 163 10.08 12.44 11.58
N PRO A 164 10.94 12.99 10.68
CA PRO A 164 10.49 13.92 9.66
C PRO A 164 9.48 13.28 8.69
N LYS A 165 8.55 14.10 8.19
CA LYS A 165 7.58 13.69 7.16
C LYS A 165 8.28 13.25 5.87
N PHE A 166 7.84 12.13 5.33
CA PHE A 166 8.39 11.58 4.10
C PHE A 166 7.91 12.39 2.87
N PRO A 167 8.82 12.91 2.02
CA PRO A 167 8.44 13.72 0.88
C PRO A 167 7.77 12.88 -0.22
N CYS A 168 6.57 13.26 -0.63
CA CYS A 168 5.75 12.53 -1.62
C CYS A 168 5.48 13.32 -2.91
N LEU A 169 6.32 14.32 -3.23
CA LEU A 169 6.09 15.23 -4.36
C LEU A 169 6.34 14.55 -5.73
N ASP A 170 7.30 13.63 -5.79
CA ASP A 170 7.64 12.90 -7.01
C ASP A 170 6.85 11.58 -7.09
N VAL A 171 5.76 11.62 -7.86
CA VAL A 171 4.87 10.48 -8.11
C VAL A 171 5.62 9.29 -8.71
N ARG A 172 6.57 9.52 -9.63
CA ARG A 172 7.28 8.44 -10.32
C ARG A 172 8.26 7.74 -9.38
N ARG A 173 9.02 8.52 -8.62
CA ARG A 173 9.95 7.99 -7.62
C ARG A 173 9.22 7.24 -6.51
N ALA A 174 8.12 7.79 -6.02
CA ALA A 174 7.29 7.14 -5.01
C ALA A 174 6.73 5.80 -5.48
N GLN A 175 6.30 5.69 -6.74
CA GLN A 175 5.88 4.40 -7.33
C GLN A 175 7.03 3.37 -7.37
N HIS A 176 8.25 3.79 -7.70
CA HIS A 176 9.41 2.89 -7.71
C HIS A 176 9.76 2.39 -6.30
N VAL A 177 9.75 3.29 -5.30
CA VAL A 177 9.97 2.91 -3.90
C VAL A 177 8.91 1.91 -3.45
N ALA A 178 7.65 2.13 -3.81
CA ALA A 178 6.55 1.26 -3.43
C ALA A 178 6.57 -0.12 -4.11
N GLY A 179 7.12 -0.21 -5.33
CA GLY A 179 7.15 -1.44 -6.13
C GLY A 179 7.97 -2.58 -5.53
N ASN A 180 8.88 -2.28 -4.59
CA ASN A 180 9.70 -3.28 -3.90
C ASN A 180 8.95 -4.02 -2.77
N SER A 181 7.67 -3.68 -2.52
CA SER A 181 6.85 -4.30 -1.46
C SER A 181 7.50 -4.28 -0.07
N PHE A 182 8.36 -3.29 0.18
CA PHE A 182 8.97 -3.09 1.49
C PHE A 182 7.96 -2.40 2.40
N HIS A 183 7.43 -3.12 3.39
CA HIS A 183 6.63 -2.50 4.44
C HIS A 183 7.57 -2.09 5.58
N PHE A 184 7.62 -0.79 5.90
CA PHE A 184 8.51 -0.19 6.89
C PHE A 184 8.39 -0.85 8.27
N SER A 185 7.16 -1.14 8.69
CA SER A 185 6.91 -1.85 9.95
C SER A 185 7.52 -3.25 9.98
N THR A 186 7.51 -4.00 8.87
CA THR A 186 8.12 -5.33 8.82
C THR A 186 9.62 -5.25 9.08
N VAL A 187 10.29 -4.27 8.50
CA VAL A 187 11.74 -4.11 8.70
C VAL A 187 12.07 -3.58 10.08
N SER A 188 11.24 -2.70 10.62
CA SER A 188 11.37 -2.25 12.01
C SER A 188 11.24 -3.41 12.99
N VAL A 189 10.26 -4.30 12.80
CA VAL A 189 10.07 -5.51 13.62
C VAL A 189 11.28 -6.44 13.50
N VAL A 190 11.74 -6.72 12.27
CA VAL A 190 12.92 -7.59 12.07
C VAL A 190 14.18 -7.00 12.70
N GLN A 191 14.39 -5.68 12.57
CA GLN A 191 15.51 -4.99 13.21
C GLN A 191 15.41 -5.04 14.73
N LEU A 192 14.24 -4.78 15.30
CA LEU A 192 14.02 -4.85 16.75
C LEU A 192 14.27 -6.26 17.28
N VAL A 193 13.72 -7.28 16.63
CA VAL A 193 13.94 -8.69 16.99
C VAL A 193 15.43 -9.01 16.93
N ALA A 194 16.13 -8.61 15.85
CA ALA A 194 17.56 -8.83 15.73
C ALA A 194 18.37 -8.12 16.85
N LEU A 195 18.02 -6.88 17.21
CA LEU A 195 18.72 -6.14 18.27
C LEU A 195 18.48 -6.73 19.67
N LEU A 196 17.29 -7.30 19.93
CA LEU A 196 16.95 -7.88 21.23
C LEU A 196 17.41 -9.33 21.39
N SER A 197 17.59 -10.05 20.28
CA SER A 197 17.92 -11.48 20.33
C SER A 197 19.41 -11.77 20.51
N PHE A 198 20.32 -10.80 20.37
CA PHE A 198 21.76 -11.06 20.45
C PHE A 198 22.47 -10.12 21.42
N ALA A 199 23.45 -10.66 22.15
CA ALA A 199 24.40 -9.87 22.93
C ALA A 199 25.84 -10.28 22.63
N LYS A 200 26.75 -9.32 22.80
CA LYS A 200 28.19 -9.55 22.71
C LYS A 200 28.63 -10.49 23.84
N ILE A 201 29.50 -11.45 23.52
CA ILE A 201 30.19 -12.26 24.53
C ILE A 201 31.40 -11.45 25.00
N GLU A 202 31.44 -11.08 26.27
CA GLU A 202 32.64 -10.53 26.91
C GLU A 202 33.65 -11.68 27.09
N CYS A 203 34.86 -11.53 26.55
CA CYS A 203 35.95 -12.49 26.69
C CYS A 203 36.89 -12.04 27.81
#